data_AF-A0A5C4ITN3-F1
#
_entry.id   AF-A0A5C4ITN3-F1
#
_cell.length_a   1.000
_cell.length_b   1.000
_cell.length_c   1.000
_cell.angle_alpha   90.00
_cell.angle_beta   90.00
_cell.angle_gamma   90.00
#
_symmetry.space_group_name_H-M   'P 1'
#
loop_
_entity.id
_entity.type
_entity.pdbx_description
1 polymer ?
#
loop_
_entity_poly.entity_id
_entity_poly.type
_entity_poly.pdbx_seq_one_letter_code
_entity_poly.pdbx_strand_id
1 'polypeptide(L)'
;MSPTATPPPPAEPREPAKKPIWKKKRFIIPAVIVAFFIIVSSCTGGNRQATTVDPNPTSTAAPTPAETQAQQPAPVETQAQQPTNEATDTATAAQRNALRRAESYLQSQAFSRTGLIKQLEFEQFATEDATWAADHVTVDWKEQAAKKAESYLESQGFSRQRLIDQLIFEGFSPEEAEHGVTAAGL
;
A
#
# COMPACT_ATOMS: atom_id res chain seq x y z
N MET A 1 -61.25 -49.61 20.24
CA MET A 1 -60.18 -49.10 19.34
C MET A 1 -59.92 -47.67 19.75
N SER A 2 -58.81 -47.43 20.45
CA SER A 2 -58.45 -46.08 20.92
C SER A 2 -57.31 -45.55 20.05
N PRO A 3 -57.38 -44.33 19.51
CA PRO A 3 -56.29 -43.77 18.72
C PRO A 3 -55.12 -43.38 19.64
N THR A 4 -53.96 -44.02 19.47
CA THR A 4 -52.72 -43.61 20.14
C THR A 4 -52.24 -42.28 19.54
N ALA A 5 -52.30 -41.21 20.32
CA ALA A 5 -51.74 -39.93 19.93
C ALA A 5 -50.21 -39.95 20.01
N THR A 6 -49.54 -39.66 18.89
CA THR A 6 -48.08 -39.49 18.84
C THR A 6 -47.67 -38.26 19.68
N PRO A 7 -46.65 -38.36 20.55
CA PRO A 7 -46.17 -37.20 21.31
C PRO A 7 -45.51 -36.16 20.37
N PRO A 8 -45.58 -34.85 20.70
CA PRO A 8 -44.92 -33.81 19.91
C PRO A 8 -43.38 -33.94 20.00
N PRO A 9 -42.65 -33.48 18.97
CA PRO A 9 -41.18 -33.48 18.98
C PRO A 9 -40.63 -32.55 20.09
N PRO A 10 -39.44 -32.86 20.64
CA PRO A 10 -38.79 -32.01 21.64
C PRO A 10 -38.42 -30.64 21.06
N ALA A 11 -38.54 -29.59 21.88
CA ALA A 11 -38.25 -28.23 21.47
C ALA A 11 -36.75 -28.00 21.23
N GLU A 12 -36.40 -27.44 20.07
CA GLU A 12 -35.02 -27.11 19.71
C GLU A 12 -34.43 -26.00 20.61
N PRO A 13 -33.11 -26.03 20.90
CA PRO A 13 -32.44 -24.95 21.61
C PRO A 13 -32.43 -23.66 20.77
N ARG A 14 -33.04 -22.59 21.29
CA ARG A 14 -33.00 -21.27 20.64
C ARG A 14 -31.62 -20.63 20.83
N GLU A 15 -30.84 -20.51 19.75
CA GLU A 15 -29.56 -19.81 19.78
C GLU A 15 -29.71 -18.31 20.16
N PRO A 16 -28.76 -17.73 20.92
CA PRO A 16 -28.79 -16.32 21.27
C PRO A 16 -28.37 -15.44 20.07
N ALA A 17 -29.29 -14.62 19.58
CA ALA A 17 -29.05 -13.70 18.47
C ALA A 17 -27.87 -12.73 18.71
N LYS A 18 -26.83 -12.82 17.88
CA LYS A 18 -25.66 -11.93 17.92
C LYS A 18 -26.05 -10.50 17.53
N LYS A 19 -25.85 -9.53 18.44
CA LYS A 19 -26.18 -8.12 18.22
C LYS A 19 -25.18 -7.46 17.24
N PRO A 20 -25.60 -6.65 16.25
CA PRO A 20 -24.70 -6.06 15.27
C PRO A 20 -23.86 -4.92 15.85
N ILE A 21 -22.54 -5.11 15.90
CA ILE A 21 -21.56 -4.21 16.54
C ILE A 21 -21.23 -2.95 15.68
N TRP A 22 -21.96 -2.74 14.59
CA TRP A 22 -21.57 -1.83 13.49
C TRP A 22 -21.88 -0.35 13.71
N LYS A 23 -22.56 0.02 14.81
CA LYS A 23 -23.00 1.41 15.05
C LYS A 23 -22.01 2.31 15.82
N LYS A 24 -20.78 1.87 16.12
CA LYS A 24 -19.78 2.67 16.87
C LYS A 24 -18.41 2.88 16.19
N LYS A 25 -18.12 2.27 15.04
CA LYS A 25 -16.82 2.42 14.34
C LYS A 25 -16.83 3.41 13.16
N ARG A 26 -17.97 4.00 12.80
CA ARG A 26 -18.14 4.88 11.62
C ARG A 26 -17.66 6.33 11.79
N PHE A 27 -17.11 6.70 12.95
CA PHE A 27 -16.75 8.10 13.28
C PHE A 27 -15.31 8.33 13.76
N ILE A 28 -14.48 7.28 13.86
CA ILE A 28 -13.08 7.39 14.35
C ILE A 28 -12.05 7.24 13.21
N ILE A 29 -12.46 6.63 12.08
CA ILE A 29 -11.56 6.26 10.98
C ILE A 29 -10.91 7.47 10.24
N PRO A 30 -11.54 8.65 10.05
CA PRO A 30 -10.84 9.78 9.40
C PRO A 30 -9.88 10.54 10.32
N ALA A 31 -9.88 10.29 11.65
CA ALA A 31 -9.19 11.14 12.63
C ALA A 31 -7.71 10.79 12.87
N VAL A 32 -7.25 9.59 12.50
CA VAL A 32 -5.88 9.13 12.78
C VAL A 32 -4.92 9.39 11.61
N ILE A 33 -5.41 9.40 10.37
CA ILE A 33 -4.59 9.64 9.16
C ILE A 33 -4.17 11.12 9.03
N VAL A 34 -4.94 12.05 9.58
CA VAL A 34 -4.61 13.50 9.61
C VAL A 34 -3.60 13.85 10.72
N ALA A 35 -3.46 13.00 11.74
CA ALA A 35 -2.70 13.32 12.96
C ALA A 35 -1.18 13.03 12.88
N PHE A 36 -0.69 12.38 11.82
CA PHE A 36 0.73 12.00 11.69
C PHE A 36 1.53 12.87 10.70
N PHE A 37 0.93 13.91 10.11
CA PHE A 37 1.56 14.75 9.07
C PHE A 37 1.38 16.28 9.30
N ILE A 38 1.27 16.73 10.56
CA ILE A 38 1.35 18.16 10.92
C ILE A 38 2.43 18.39 11.99
N ILE A 39 3.69 18.25 11.61
CA ILE A 39 4.82 18.94 12.24
C ILE A 39 5.77 19.43 11.13
N VAL A 40 5.56 20.64 10.63
CA VAL A 40 6.57 21.58 10.05
C VAL A 40 5.86 22.88 9.65
N SER A 41 6.53 24.03 9.86
CA SER A 41 6.09 25.41 9.51
C SER A 41 4.87 25.95 10.30
N SER A 42 4.75 27.21 10.71
CA SER A 42 5.59 28.44 10.59
C SER A 42 5.02 29.52 11.55
N CYS A 43 5.61 30.69 11.90
CA CYS A 43 6.88 31.36 11.59
C CYS A 43 7.13 32.50 12.63
N THR A 44 8.13 33.36 12.39
CA THR A 44 8.22 34.80 12.78
C THR A 44 9.07 35.20 14.01
N GLY A 45 9.97 36.17 13.79
CA GLY A 45 10.42 37.13 14.81
C GLY A 45 11.93 37.23 15.04
N GLY A 46 12.59 38.23 14.44
CA GLY A 46 14.00 38.55 14.76
C GLY A 46 14.22 40.05 14.93
N ASN A 47 15.35 40.46 15.52
CA ASN A 47 16.01 41.76 15.24
C ASN A 47 17.43 41.89 15.87
N ARG A 48 18.46 41.93 15.01
CA ARG A 48 19.71 42.74 15.01
C ARG A 48 20.59 43.01 16.26
N GLN A 49 21.88 43.25 15.92
CA GLN A 49 23.00 43.90 16.65
C GLN A 49 23.99 42.94 17.37
N ALA A 50 25.33 43.10 17.28
CA ALA A 50 26.14 44.01 16.44
C ALA A 50 27.58 43.47 16.18
N THR A 51 28.16 43.96 15.08
CA THR A 51 29.58 44.23 14.73
C THR A 51 30.74 43.71 15.61
N THR A 52 31.70 43.03 14.97
CA THR A 52 33.14 43.38 15.00
C THR A 52 33.88 42.89 13.75
N VAL A 53 35.03 43.50 13.44
CA VAL A 53 35.81 43.41 12.20
C VAL A 53 36.97 42.40 12.27
N ASP A 54 37.33 41.80 11.14
CA ASP A 54 38.69 41.86 10.57
C ASP A 54 38.72 41.36 9.09
N PRO A 55 39.60 41.87 8.20
CA PRO A 55 39.70 41.43 6.79
C PRO A 55 40.98 40.62 6.47
N ASN A 56 41.21 40.38 5.16
CA ASN A 56 42.44 39.87 4.52
C ASN A 56 42.59 38.32 4.39
N PRO A 57 43.37 37.78 3.41
CA PRO A 57 42.70 37.14 2.26
C PRO A 57 43.36 35.83 1.75
N THR A 58 42.84 35.33 0.62
CA THR A 58 43.54 34.47 -0.36
C THR A 58 43.84 33.01 0.06
N SER A 59 43.16 32.04 -0.57
CA SER A 59 43.83 31.15 -1.54
C SER A 59 42.85 30.26 -2.33
N THR A 60 42.81 30.51 -3.64
CA THR A 60 42.82 29.50 -4.72
C THR A 60 41.60 28.60 -4.93
N ALA A 61 40.79 29.00 -5.91
CA ALA A 61 40.04 28.05 -6.75
C ALA A 61 40.93 27.60 -7.93
N ALA A 62 40.86 26.31 -8.28
CA ALA A 62 41.34 25.76 -9.54
C ALA A 62 40.27 24.79 -10.10
N PRO A 63 39.92 24.84 -11.40
CA PRO A 63 38.70 24.18 -11.91
C PRO A 63 38.97 22.94 -12.79
N THR A 64 37.89 22.21 -13.13
CA THR A 64 37.74 21.43 -14.38
C THR A 64 38.56 20.11 -14.45
N PRO A 65 38.14 19.05 -15.20
CA PRO A 65 37.06 18.97 -16.18
C PRO A 65 35.89 18.01 -15.88
N ALA A 66 34.81 18.22 -16.63
CA ALA A 66 33.77 17.23 -16.86
C ALA A 66 34.25 16.12 -17.80
N GLU A 67 33.78 14.90 -17.60
CA GLU A 67 33.94 13.80 -18.56
C GLU A 67 32.57 13.38 -19.09
N THR A 68 32.40 13.53 -20.41
CA THR A 68 31.23 13.07 -21.17
C THR A 68 31.72 12.02 -22.16
N GLN A 69 31.28 10.77 -21.97
CA GLN A 69 31.18 9.66 -22.94
C GLN A 69 30.96 8.35 -22.15
N ALA A 70 30.28 7.32 -22.63
CA ALA A 70 29.45 7.18 -23.83
C ALA A 70 28.33 6.15 -23.56
N GLN A 71 27.31 6.14 -24.41
CA GLN A 71 26.26 5.12 -24.37
C GLN A 71 26.85 3.73 -24.67
N GLN A 72 26.40 2.71 -23.94
CA GLN A 72 26.44 1.31 -24.39
C GLN A 72 25.01 0.75 -24.48
N PRO A 73 24.73 -0.18 -25.41
CA PRO A 73 23.37 -0.41 -25.88
C PRO A 73 22.55 -1.29 -24.93
N ALA A 74 21.24 -1.06 -24.92
CA ALA A 74 20.29 -1.97 -24.30
C ALA A 74 20.34 -3.36 -24.99
N PRO A 75 20.44 -4.46 -24.24
CA PRO A 75 20.13 -5.79 -24.75
C PRO A 75 18.64 -5.85 -25.10
N VAL A 76 18.34 -6.05 -26.38
CA VAL A 76 16.98 -6.21 -26.87
C VAL A 76 16.50 -7.62 -26.53
N GLU A 77 15.56 -7.68 -25.60
CA GLU A 77 14.36 -8.52 -25.67
C GLU A 77 14.51 -10.05 -25.69
N THR A 78 14.16 -10.68 -24.56
CA THR A 78 13.55 -12.03 -24.53
C THR A 78 12.18 -11.91 -23.90
N GLN A 79 11.17 -11.52 -24.71
CA GLN A 79 9.76 -11.58 -24.30
C GLN A 79 9.31 -13.05 -24.23
N ALA A 80 9.41 -13.64 -23.03
CA ALA A 80 8.73 -14.89 -22.73
C ALA A 80 7.25 -14.62 -22.41
N GLN A 81 6.42 -14.63 -23.46
CA GLN A 81 4.98 -14.91 -23.41
C GLN A 81 4.13 -14.04 -22.46
N GLN A 82 3.66 -12.88 -22.94
CA GLN A 82 2.54 -12.15 -22.34
C GLN A 82 1.18 -12.60 -22.96
N PRO A 83 0.31 -13.30 -22.21
CA PRO A 83 -1.11 -13.41 -22.57
C PRO A 83 -1.87 -12.20 -22.01
N THR A 84 -1.76 -11.02 -22.64
CA THR A 84 -2.38 -9.79 -22.09
C THR A 84 -3.00 -8.83 -23.12
N ASN A 85 -2.53 -8.82 -24.37
CA ASN A 85 -2.97 -7.83 -25.37
C ASN A 85 -4.48 -7.91 -25.68
N GLU A 86 -5.07 -9.11 -25.73
CA GLU A 86 -6.50 -9.27 -26.07
C GLU A 86 -7.46 -8.76 -24.96
N ALA A 87 -7.02 -8.73 -23.70
CA ALA A 87 -7.85 -8.23 -22.60
C ALA A 87 -7.88 -6.69 -22.56
N THR A 88 -6.72 -6.04 -22.75
CA THR A 88 -6.59 -4.58 -22.67
C THR A 88 -7.26 -3.83 -23.82
N ASP A 89 -7.40 -4.46 -24.99
CA ASP A 89 -8.10 -3.88 -26.14
C ASP A 89 -9.61 -3.76 -25.91
N THR A 90 -10.19 -4.59 -25.04
CA THR A 90 -11.62 -4.49 -24.65
C THR A 90 -11.88 -3.52 -23.49
N ALA A 91 -10.83 -3.04 -22.82
CA ALA A 91 -10.97 -2.21 -21.63
C ALA A 91 -11.53 -0.80 -21.94
N THR A 92 -12.20 -0.19 -20.96
CA THR A 92 -12.61 1.21 -21.04
C THR A 92 -11.41 2.16 -20.92
N ALA A 93 -11.59 3.43 -21.28
CA ALA A 93 -10.57 4.45 -21.04
C ALA A 93 -10.31 4.67 -19.53
N ALA A 94 -11.34 4.52 -18.69
CA ALA A 94 -11.22 4.65 -17.24
C ALA A 94 -10.42 3.48 -16.65
N GLN A 95 -10.74 2.24 -17.03
CA GLN A 95 -9.99 1.03 -16.70
C GLN A 95 -8.50 1.13 -17.07
N ARG A 96 -8.16 1.55 -18.30
CA ARG A 96 -6.76 1.76 -18.71
C ARG A 96 -6.04 2.84 -17.90
N ASN A 97 -6.74 3.89 -17.47
CA ASN A 97 -6.16 4.93 -16.63
C ASN A 97 -5.95 4.44 -15.19
N ALA A 98 -6.90 3.68 -14.64
CA ALA A 98 -6.78 3.03 -13.33
C ALA A 98 -5.62 2.03 -13.31
N LEU A 99 -5.46 1.21 -14.37
CA LEU A 99 -4.36 0.26 -14.50
C LEU A 99 -2.99 0.95 -14.54
N ARG A 100 -2.81 1.98 -15.39
CA ARG A 100 -1.57 2.77 -15.43
C ARG A 100 -1.25 3.41 -14.07
N ARG A 101 -2.30 3.78 -13.31
CA ARG A 101 -2.12 4.34 -11.97
C ARG A 101 -1.75 3.28 -10.93
N ALA A 102 -2.35 2.09 -11.02
CA ALA A 102 -2.00 0.93 -10.22
C ALA A 102 -0.53 0.54 -10.40
N GLU A 103 -0.07 0.45 -11.64
CA GLU A 103 1.33 0.19 -12.01
C GLU A 103 2.28 1.25 -11.42
N SER A 104 1.95 2.54 -11.59
CA SER A 104 2.71 3.66 -11.03
C SER A 104 2.81 3.62 -9.50
N TYR A 105 1.77 3.15 -8.80
CA TYR A 105 1.84 2.94 -7.36
C TYR A 105 2.78 1.79 -7.00
N LEU A 106 2.61 0.61 -7.60
CA LEU A 106 3.40 -0.59 -7.32
C LEU A 106 4.89 -0.46 -7.67
N GLN A 107 5.25 0.48 -8.56
CA GLN A 107 6.63 0.86 -8.85
C GLN A 107 7.30 1.68 -7.73
N SER A 108 6.52 2.36 -6.88
CA SER A 108 7.04 3.29 -5.86
C SER A 108 6.84 2.80 -4.43
N GLN A 109 5.80 2.01 -4.17
CA GLN A 109 5.39 1.56 -2.84
C GLN A 109 4.72 0.19 -2.93
N ALA A 110 4.92 -0.63 -1.90
CA ALA A 110 4.25 -1.92 -1.80
C ALA A 110 2.77 -1.77 -1.40
N PHE A 111 1.88 -2.50 -2.07
CA PHE A 111 0.45 -2.56 -1.75
C PHE A 111 -0.07 -4.00 -1.77
N SER A 112 -1.02 -4.29 -0.88
CA SER A 112 -1.92 -5.44 -1.05
C SER A 112 -2.92 -5.16 -2.17
N ARG A 113 -3.52 -6.20 -2.77
CA ARG A 113 -4.58 -6.02 -3.78
C ARG A 113 -5.70 -5.12 -3.26
N THR A 114 -6.15 -5.35 -2.02
CA THR A 114 -7.25 -4.54 -1.43
C THR A 114 -6.81 -3.14 -0.99
N GLY A 115 -5.53 -2.94 -0.66
CA GLY A 115 -4.96 -1.63 -0.40
C GLY A 115 -4.86 -0.79 -1.67
N LEU A 116 -4.44 -1.40 -2.79
CA LEU A 116 -4.34 -0.74 -4.09
C LEU A 116 -5.71 -0.28 -4.61
N ILE A 117 -6.74 -1.11 -4.48
CA ILE A 117 -8.13 -0.74 -4.83
C ILE A 117 -8.57 0.50 -4.04
N LYS A 118 -8.41 0.48 -2.70
CA LYS A 118 -8.77 1.63 -1.84
C LYS A 118 -7.99 2.90 -2.18
N GLN A 119 -6.73 2.75 -2.59
CA GLN A 119 -5.90 3.89 -2.99
C GLN A 119 -6.40 4.54 -4.28
N LEU A 120 -6.85 3.75 -5.25
CA LEU A 120 -7.49 4.24 -6.48
C LEU A 120 -8.89 4.83 -6.21
N GLU A 121 -9.70 4.21 -5.35
CA GLU A 121 -10.99 4.77 -4.91
C GLU A 121 -10.83 6.13 -4.21
N PHE A 122 -9.76 6.29 -3.40
CA PHE A 122 -9.43 7.57 -2.79
C PHE A 122 -9.08 8.65 -3.83
N GLU A 123 -8.38 8.27 -4.91
CA GLU A 123 -8.14 9.12 -6.08
C GLU A 123 -9.38 9.30 -7.00
N GLN A 124 -10.57 8.88 -6.55
CA GLN A 124 -11.86 9.03 -7.24
C GLN A 124 -12.02 8.18 -8.52
N PHE A 125 -11.24 7.11 -8.68
CA PHE A 125 -11.61 6.05 -9.63
C PHE A 125 -12.87 5.32 -9.14
N ALA A 126 -13.74 4.91 -10.06
CA ALA A 126 -14.90 4.09 -9.69
C ALA A 126 -14.42 2.73 -9.14
N THR A 127 -15.13 2.18 -8.15
CA THR A 127 -14.82 0.87 -7.55
C THR A 127 -14.64 -0.24 -8.59
N GLU A 128 -15.42 -0.22 -9.66
CA GLU A 128 -15.32 -1.19 -10.77
C GLU A 128 -14.02 -1.03 -11.57
N ASP A 129 -13.62 0.20 -11.93
CA ASP A 129 -12.35 0.48 -12.62
C ASP A 129 -11.13 0.17 -11.74
N ALA A 130 -11.20 0.53 -10.45
CA ALA A 130 -10.15 0.28 -9.46
C ALA A 130 -9.96 -1.21 -9.18
N THR A 131 -11.06 -1.97 -9.06
CA THR A 131 -11.01 -3.43 -8.92
C THR A 131 -10.48 -4.08 -10.18
N TRP A 132 -10.98 -3.68 -11.35
CA TRP A 132 -10.50 -4.18 -12.65
C TRP A 132 -9.00 -3.94 -12.82
N ALA A 133 -8.51 -2.75 -12.48
CA ALA A 133 -7.08 -2.42 -12.55
C ALA A 133 -6.22 -3.30 -11.63
N ALA A 134 -6.68 -3.53 -10.39
CA ALA A 134 -5.99 -4.41 -9.46
C ALA A 134 -6.05 -5.90 -9.86
N ASP A 135 -7.00 -6.30 -10.71
CA ASP A 135 -7.09 -7.66 -11.25
C ASP A 135 -6.30 -7.87 -12.55
N HIS A 136 -6.01 -6.80 -13.30
CA HIS A 136 -5.30 -6.86 -14.58
C HIS A 136 -3.84 -6.38 -14.50
N VAL A 137 -3.41 -5.83 -13.38
CA VAL A 137 -1.99 -5.49 -13.16
C VAL A 137 -1.16 -6.76 -12.98
N THR A 138 -0.08 -6.88 -13.75
CA THR A 138 0.83 -8.03 -13.67
C THR A 138 1.76 -7.85 -12.48
N VAL A 139 1.45 -8.48 -11.35
CA VAL A 139 2.22 -8.39 -10.10
C VAL A 139 2.13 -9.68 -9.28
N ASP A 140 3.20 -10.02 -8.57
CA ASP A 140 3.16 -11.04 -7.52
C ASP A 140 2.80 -10.40 -6.16
N TRP A 141 1.62 -10.73 -5.63
CA TRP A 141 1.13 -10.21 -4.35
C TRP A 141 1.96 -10.69 -3.14
N LYS A 142 2.62 -11.85 -3.22
CA LYS A 142 3.55 -12.33 -2.19
C LYS A 142 4.88 -11.56 -2.22
N GLU A 143 5.32 -11.14 -3.39
CA GLU A 143 6.47 -10.22 -3.55
C GLU A 143 6.13 -8.83 -2.99
N GLN A 144 4.92 -8.32 -3.23
CA GLN A 144 4.44 -7.07 -2.63
C GLN A 144 4.37 -7.16 -1.09
N ALA A 145 3.94 -8.30 -0.55
CA ALA A 145 3.95 -8.52 0.90
C ALA A 145 5.38 -8.52 1.48
N ALA A 146 6.34 -9.13 0.77
CA ALA A 146 7.75 -9.12 1.17
C ALA A 146 8.33 -7.69 1.17
N LYS A 147 8.11 -6.91 0.11
CA LYS A 147 8.54 -5.50 0.03
C LYS A 147 7.94 -4.63 1.13
N LYS A 148 6.67 -4.87 1.49
CA LYS A 148 6.03 -4.18 2.63
C LYS A 148 6.64 -4.60 3.97
N ALA A 149 6.89 -5.89 4.16
CA ALA A 149 7.51 -6.42 5.37
C ALA A 149 8.92 -5.84 5.59
N GLU A 150 9.75 -5.83 4.55
CA GLU A 150 11.09 -5.24 4.52
C GLU A 150 11.05 -3.74 4.89
N SER A 151 10.22 -2.95 4.22
CA SER A 151 10.07 -1.51 4.50
C SER A 151 9.63 -1.20 5.95
N TYR A 152 8.83 -2.09 6.57
CA TYR A 152 8.54 -1.97 8.00
C TYR A 152 9.77 -2.24 8.88
N LEU A 153 10.57 -3.25 8.56
CA LEU A 153 11.76 -3.65 9.32
C LEU A 153 12.92 -2.67 9.16
N GLU A 154 13.06 -2.01 8.00
CA GLU A 154 14.00 -0.91 7.78
C GLU A 154 13.73 0.29 8.70
N SER A 155 12.45 0.57 8.99
CA SER A 155 12.05 1.75 9.76
C SER A 155 11.88 1.47 11.26
N GLN A 156 11.41 0.27 11.63
CA GLN A 156 10.96 -0.07 12.99
C GLN A 156 11.16 -1.56 13.31
N GLY A 157 11.48 -1.88 14.57
CA GLY A 157 11.55 -3.26 15.03
C GLY A 157 10.15 -3.90 15.18
N PHE A 158 9.90 -5.00 14.47
CA PHE A 158 8.72 -5.85 14.65
C PHE A 158 9.09 -7.26 15.12
N SER A 159 8.17 -7.93 15.82
CA SER A 159 8.21 -9.39 15.97
C SER A 159 7.41 -10.04 14.84
N ARG A 160 7.78 -11.28 14.48
CA ARG A 160 7.17 -12.05 13.36
C ARG A 160 5.64 -11.94 13.33
N GLN A 161 4.98 -12.33 14.42
CA GLN A 161 3.51 -12.31 14.50
C GLN A 161 2.93 -10.89 14.34
N ARG A 162 3.55 -9.88 14.96
CA ARG A 162 3.09 -8.49 14.88
C ARG A 162 3.19 -7.93 13.46
N LEU A 163 4.18 -8.37 12.68
CA LEU A 163 4.31 -7.98 11.28
C LEU A 163 3.29 -8.72 10.39
N ILE A 164 3.04 -10.01 10.63
CA ILE A 164 1.97 -10.76 9.94
C ILE A 164 0.61 -10.08 10.18
N ASP A 165 0.28 -9.79 11.45
CA ASP A 165 -0.97 -9.11 11.82
C ASP A 165 -1.10 -7.72 11.16
N GLN A 166 0.02 -6.99 11.02
CA GLN A 166 0.07 -5.68 10.37
C GLN A 166 -0.20 -5.78 8.85
N LEU A 167 0.41 -6.73 8.15
CA LEU A 167 0.16 -6.95 6.72
C LEU A 167 -1.29 -7.39 6.46
N ILE A 168 -1.85 -8.26 7.32
CA ILE A 168 -3.27 -8.64 7.26
C ILE A 168 -4.18 -7.43 7.49
N PHE A 169 -3.82 -6.52 8.41
CA PHE A 169 -4.56 -5.26 8.62
C PHE A 169 -4.51 -4.34 7.40
N GLU A 170 -3.38 -4.28 6.69
CA GLU A 170 -3.25 -3.62 5.37
C GLU A 170 -3.91 -4.39 4.23
N GLY A 171 -4.51 -5.54 4.50
CA GLY A 171 -5.38 -6.27 3.58
C GLY A 171 -4.64 -7.17 2.59
N PHE A 172 -3.43 -7.60 2.92
CA PHE A 172 -2.83 -8.82 2.37
C PHE A 172 -3.59 -10.05 2.88
N SER A 173 -3.60 -11.14 2.12
CA SER A 173 -4.09 -12.43 2.63
C SER A 173 -3.16 -12.99 3.72
N PRO A 174 -3.62 -13.90 4.60
CA PRO A 174 -2.75 -14.53 5.59
C PRO A 174 -1.54 -15.24 4.96
N GLU A 175 -1.72 -15.88 3.80
CA GLU A 175 -0.65 -16.56 3.06
C GLU A 175 0.36 -15.58 2.48
N GLU A 176 -0.09 -14.45 1.92
CA GLU A 176 0.78 -13.35 1.48
C GLU A 176 1.58 -12.77 2.64
N ALA A 177 0.91 -12.50 3.77
CA ALA A 177 1.54 -11.94 4.96
C ALA A 177 2.60 -12.89 5.56
N GLU A 178 2.26 -14.17 5.75
CA GLU A 178 3.20 -15.18 6.24
C GLU A 178 4.41 -15.36 5.31
N HIS A 179 4.18 -15.37 3.99
CA HIS A 179 5.25 -15.41 3.00
C HIS A 179 6.13 -14.15 3.10
N GLY A 180 5.53 -12.97 3.08
CA GLY A 180 6.24 -11.69 3.09
C GLY A 180 7.14 -11.51 4.31
N VAL A 181 6.64 -11.86 5.51
CA VAL A 181 7.43 -11.81 6.74
C VAL A 181 8.57 -12.84 6.74
N THR A 182 8.33 -14.05 6.23
CA THR A 182 9.38 -15.08 6.11
C THR A 182 10.47 -14.65 5.11
N ALA A 183 10.07 -14.08 3.98
CA ALA A 183 10.98 -13.57 2.95
C ALA A 183 11.83 -12.39 3.44
N ALA A 184 11.27 -11.54 4.31
CA ALA A 184 11.97 -10.45 4.99
C ALA A 184 12.81 -10.90 6.21
N GLY A 185 12.94 -12.22 6.45
CA GLY A 185 13.88 -12.79 7.43
C GLY A 185 13.34 -13.04 8.85
N LEU A 186 12.02 -13.14 9.04
CA LEU A 186 11.37 -13.36 10.36
C LEU A 186 10.53 -14.63 10.50
#